data_AF-A0A0F6AEJ1-F1
#
_entry.id   AF-A0A0F6AEJ1-F1
#
_cell.length_a   1.000
_cell.length_b   1.000
_cell.length_c   1.000
_cell.angle_alpha   90.00
_cell.angle_beta   90.00
_cell.angle_gamma   90.00
#
_symmetry.space_group_name_H-M   'P 1'
#
loop_
_entity.id
_entity.type
_entity.pdbx_description
1 polymer ?
#
loop_
_entity_poly.entity_id
_entity_poly.type
_entity_poly.pdbx_seq_one_letter_code
_entity_poly.pdbx_strand_id
1 'polypeptide(L)'
;MIKSTLITLLLSSSALLSMHAFSSTIEFAECGENKRENGKEDCVWSDYIGGKQMPPWAVSYNTENGEYNSETVYICRDSGNVLGRAVKGVCYVPWYGREYAHSSNFQVLTMDPNNYEWRVETLRIDIDGNIKRPGKYLVKGSQEGSYPTYVCGVRDGHNIFRTGKLVNGHCWYGAGGREWNYHLSSGRVEVLYYTGYHAG
;
A
#
# COMPACT_ATOMS: atom_id res chain seq x y z
N MET A 1 84.09 2.11 7.70
CA MET A 1 83.06 3.12 8.06
C MET A 1 81.82 2.84 7.23
N ILE A 2 80.82 2.16 7.81
CA ILE A 2 79.57 1.81 7.12
C ILE A 2 78.50 2.77 7.63
N LYS A 3 78.01 3.65 6.74
CA LYS A 3 76.89 4.56 7.02
C LYS A 3 75.60 3.76 6.93
N SER A 4 74.96 3.54 8.08
CA SER A 4 73.64 2.88 8.17
C SER A 4 72.56 3.95 8.08
N THR A 5 71.80 3.95 6.99
CA THR A 5 70.69 4.88 6.74
C THR A 5 69.42 4.30 7.38
N LEU A 6 68.87 5.00 8.38
CA LEU A 6 67.63 4.65 9.05
C LEU A 6 66.45 5.10 8.18
N ILE A 7 65.61 4.15 7.72
CA ILE A 7 64.36 4.43 6.99
C ILE A 7 63.22 4.41 8.00
N THR A 8 62.62 5.57 8.24
CA THR A 8 61.44 5.73 9.10
C THR A 8 60.19 5.48 8.26
N LEU A 9 59.54 4.33 8.46
CA LEU A 9 58.22 4.03 7.88
C LEU A 9 57.12 4.69 8.74
N LEU A 10 56.42 5.67 8.17
CA LEU A 10 55.20 6.26 8.72
C LEU A 10 54.02 5.31 8.45
N LEU A 11 53.55 4.62 9.50
CA LEU A 11 52.28 3.89 9.49
C LEU A 11 51.11 4.89 9.50
N SER A 12 50.47 5.08 8.35
CA SER A 12 49.22 5.84 8.24
C SER A 12 48.06 5.00 8.77
N SER A 13 47.58 5.32 9.96
CA SER A 13 46.37 4.73 10.55
C SER A 13 45.14 5.19 9.78
N SER A 14 44.67 4.37 8.84
CA SER A 14 43.37 4.56 8.21
C SER A 14 42.27 4.23 9.23
N ALA A 15 41.65 5.26 9.79
CA ALA A 15 40.44 5.10 10.58
C ALA A 15 39.32 4.58 9.65
N LEU A 16 39.05 3.27 9.72
CA LEU A 16 37.87 2.65 9.14
C LEU A 16 36.64 3.15 9.91
N LEU A 17 36.08 4.26 9.45
CA LEU A 17 34.73 4.66 9.80
C LEU A 17 33.77 3.63 9.21
N SER A 18 33.44 2.62 10.03
CA SER A 18 32.34 1.68 9.81
C SER A 18 31.03 2.46 9.72
N MET A 19 30.68 2.91 8.52
CA MET A 19 29.34 3.40 8.23
C MET A 19 28.38 2.23 8.42
N HIS A 20 27.71 2.22 9.57
CA HIS A 20 26.57 1.34 9.79
C HIS A 20 25.49 1.84 8.83
N ALA A 21 25.35 1.16 7.70
CA ALA A 21 24.21 1.32 6.83
C ALA A 21 22.98 0.94 7.65
N PHE A 22 22.24 1.93 8.13
CA PHE A 22 20.94 1.70 8.73
C PHE A 22 20.02 1.16 7.64
N SER A 23 19.88 -0.16 7.58
CA SER A 23 18.84 -0.81 6.81
C SER A 23 17.50 -0.36 7.39
N SER A 24 16.83 0.52 6.65
CA SER A 24 15.53 1.05 7.03
C SER A 24 14.44 0.15 6.45
N THR A 25 14.11 -0.91 7.18
CA THR A 25 12.96 -1.75 6.86
C THR A 25 11.70 -0.91 6.94
N ILE A 26 10.98 -0.78 5.83
CA ILE A 26 9.60 -0.31 5.82
C ILE A 26 8.76 -1.35 6.52
N GLU A 27 7.97 -0.93 7.49
CA GLU A 27 7.02 -1.78 8.18
C GLU A 27 5.71 -1.79 7.38
N PHE A 28 5.25 -2.98 6.98
CA PHE A 28 3.99 -3.19 6.26
C PHE A 28 3.13 -4.20 7.00
N ALA A 29 1.82 -4.07 6.85
CA ALA A 29 0.83 -4.99 7.39
C ALA A 29 0.42 -5.93 6.25
N GLU A 30 0.70 -7.21 6.43
CA GLU A 30 0.11 -8.27 5.63
C GLU A 30 -1.18 -8.70 6.34
N CYS A 31 -2.32 -8.28 5.79
CA CYS A 31 -3.61 -8.67 6.34
C CYS A 31 -3.88 -10.15 6.10
N GLY A 32 -4.46 -10.83 7.09
CA GLY A 32 -4.68 -12.26 7.05
C GLY A 32 -5.61 -12.69 5.90
N GLU A 33 -5.36 -13.90 5.39
CA GLU A 33 -6.22 -14.57 4.42
C GLU A 33 -7.38 -15.24 5.14
N ASN A 34 -8.63 -14.76 4.96
CA ASN A 34 -9.85 -15.44 5.39
C ASN A 34 -9.87 -15.92 6.87
N LYS A 35 -9.09 -15.30 7.75
CA LYS A 35 -8.98 -15.72 9.15
C LYS A 35 -9.44 -14.61 10.09
N ARG A 36 -10.23 -15.03 11.08
CA ARG A 36 -10.30 -14.38 12.39
C ARG A 36 -10.10 -15.49 13.40
N GLU A 37 -8.90 -16.05 13.46
CA GLU A 37 -8.61 -17.00 14.53
C GLU A 37 -8.71 -16.25 15.87
N ASN A 38 -9.63 -16.66 16.73
CA ASN A 38 -9.84 -16.12 18.08
C ASN A 38 -10.21 -14.62 18.18
N GLY A 39 -10.80 -14.04 17.12
CA GLY A 39 -11.35 -12.68 17.17
C GLY A 39 -10.32 -11.55 17.29
N LYS A 40 -9.06 -11.82 16.94
CA LYS A 40 -7.93 -10.86 17.05
C LYS A 40 -7.34 -10.38 15.72
N GLU A 41 -7.85 -10.84 14.58
CA GLU A 41 -7.40 -10.32 13.29
C GLU A 41 -8.14 -9.03 12.96
N ASP A 42 -7.47 -7.92 13.28
CA ASP A 42 -7.91 -6.54 13.10
C ASP A 42 -7.83 -6.08 11.62
N CYS A 43 -7.21 -6.87 10.75
CA CYS A 43 -7.21 -6.70 9.30
C CYS A 43 -7.26 -8.04 8.54
N VAL A 44 -8.26 -8.22 7.67
CA VAL A 44 -8.53 -9.48 6.95
C VAL A 44 -9.01 -9.23 5.53
N TRP A 45 -8.59 -10.07 4.60
CA TRP A 45 -9.21 -10.21 3.28
C TRP A 45 -10.36 -11.22 3.36
N SER A 46 -11.59 -10.74 3.21
CA SER A 46 -12.80 -11.55 3.30
C SER A 46 -13.32 -11.92 1.91
N ASP A 47 -13.52 -13.22 1.65
CA ASP A 47 -14.18 -13.69 0.43
C ASP A 47 -15.57 -13.07 0.27
N TYR A 48 -15.87 -12.63 -0.94
CA TYR A 48 -17.12 -11.99 -1.29
C TYR A 48 -17.67 -12.51 -2.61
N ILE A 49 -18.99 -12.74 -2.63
CA ILE A 49 -19.74 -13.18 -3.80
C ILE A 49 -20.63 -12.02 -4.26
N GLY A 50 -20.55 -11.66 -5.55
CA GLY A 50 -21.34 -10.56 -6.13
C GLY A 50 -22.83 -10.62 -5.82
N GLY A 51 -23.42 -9.45 -5.59
CA GLY A 51 -24.83 -9.31 -5.23
C GLY A 51 -25.18 -9.59 -3.76
N LYS A 52 -24.23 -10.01 -2.91
CA LYS A 52 -24.44 -10.11 -1.46
C LYS A 52 -24.31 -8.74 -0.77
N GLN A 53 -24.61 -8.69 0.52
CA GLN A 53 -24.30 -7.52 1.35
C GLN A 53 -22.78 -7.47 1.61
N MET A 54 -22.17 -6.27 1.57
CA MET A 54 -20.76 -6.09 1.95
C MET A 54 -20.51 -6.62 3.37
N PRO A 55 -19.35 -7.24 3.63
CA PRO A 55 -19.03 -7.70 4.97
C PRO A 55 -18.95 -6.53 5.95
N PRO A 56 -19.25 -6.75 7.25
CA PRO A 56 -19.04 -5.75 8.28
C PRO A 56 -17.59 -5.24 8.27
N TRP A 57 -17.44 -3.93 8.49
CA TRP A 57 -16.14 -3.26 8.51
C TRP A 57 -15.33 -3.38 7.20
N ALA A 58 -16.01 -3.57 6.07
CA ALA A 58 -15.41 -3.38 4.76
C ALA A 58 -14.78 -1.99 4.67
N VAL A 59 -13.49 -1.93 4.36
CA VAL A 59 -12.75 -0.67 4.26
C VAL A 59 -13.28 0.09 3.05
N SER A 60 -13.86 1.26 3.31
CA SER A 60 -14.33 2.17 2.28
C SER A 60 -13.32 3.29 2.01
N TYR A 61 -13.38 3.81 0.79
CA TYR A 61 -12.67 5.00 0.34
C TYR A 61 -13.67 6.03 -0.16
N ASN A 62 -14.44 6.59 0.78
CA ASN A 62 -15.38 7.71 0.63
C ASN A 62 -16.23 7.81 1.92
N THR A 63 -16.90 8.89 2.32
CA THR A 63 -17.26 10.23 1.80
C THR A 63 -17.62 11.03 3.06
N GLU A 64 -16.75 11.87 3.63
CA GLU A 64 -17.19 12.74 4.74
C GLU A 64 -17.74 14.10 4.26
N ASN A 65 -17.45 14.53 3.02
CA ASN A 65 -17.85 15.86 2.54
C ASN A 65 -18.17 15.93 1.03
N GLY A 66 -19.26 15.31 0.57
CA GLY A 66 -19.86 15.72 -0.70
C GLY A 66 -20.45 14.60 -1.54
N GLU A 67 -21.77 14.64 -1.64
CA GLU A 67 -22.54 14.15 -2.79
C GLU A 67 -21.77 14.36 -4.09
N TYR A 68 -21.54 13.29 -4.85
CA TYR A 68 -21.70 13.33 -6.32
C TYR A 68 -21.78 11.94 -6.95
N ASN A 69 -21.60 10.87 -6.16
CA ASN A 69 -21.80 9.50 -6.58
C ASN A 69 -22.38 8.75 -5.37
N SER A 70 -23.64 8.29 -5.42
CA SER A 70 -24.32 7.60 -4.30
C SER A 70 -23.71 6.24 -3.93
N GLU A 71 -22.54 5.91 -4.48
CA GLU A 71 -21.95 4.58 -4.41
C GLU A 71 -20.71 4.62 -3.53
N THR A 72 -20.79 3.91 -2.41
CA THR A 72 -19.63 3.64 -1.57
C THR A 72 -18.62 2.79 -2.33
N VAL A 73 -17.36 3.24 -2.34
CA VAL A 73 -16.23 2.51 -2.93
C VAL A 73 -15.55 1.72 -1.82
N TYR A 74 -15.37 0.43 -2.02
CA TYR A 74 -14.66 -0.46 -1.09
C TYR A 74 -13.35 -0.97 -1.69
N ILE A 75 -12.42 -1.38 -0.84
CA ILE A 75 -11.17 -1.99 -1.29
C ILE A 75 -11.42 -3.46 -1.60
N CYS A 76 -11.05 -3.91 -2.80
CA CYS A 76 -11.13 -5.31 -3.19
C CYS A 76 -9.84 -5.79 -3.82
N ARG A 77 -9.73 -7.11 -3.99
CA ARG A 77 -8.77 -7.75 -4.87
C ARG A 77 -9.36 -8.96 -5.57
N ASP A 78 -8.87 -9.27 -6.77
CA ASP A 78 -9.27 -10.46 -7.51
C ASP A 78 -8.56 -11.74 -7.00
N SER A 79 -8.76 -12.86 -7.70
CA SER A 79 -8.10 -14.15 -7.38
C SER A 79 -6.58 -14.14 -7.61
N GLY A 80 -6.05 -13.17 -8.34
CA GLY A 80 -4.62 -12.91 -8.49
C GLY A 80 -4.07 -11.97 -7.40
N ASN A 81 -4.88 -11.63 -6.41
CA ASN A 81 -4.63 -10.64 -5.36
C ASN A 81 -4.43 -9.21 -5.88
N VAL A 82 -4.80 -8.92 -7.13
CA VAL A 82 -4.62 -7.59 -7.71
C VAL A 82 -5.62 -6.63 -7.10
N LEU A 83 -5.11 -5.56 -6.49
CA LEU A 83 -5.92 -4.55 -5.81
C LEU A 83 -6.79 -3.77 -6.80
N GLY A 84 -8.00 -3.43 -6.35
CA GLY A 84 -8.95 -2.66 -7.11
C GLY A 84 -9.99 -1.98 -6.23
N ARG A 85 -11.14 -1.72 -6.83
CA ARG A 85 -12.28 -1.06 -6.18
C ARG A 85 -13.54 -1.90 -6.33
N ALA A 86 -14.25 -2.16 -5.23
CA ALA A 86 -15.54 -2.81 -5.25
C ALA A 86 -16.65 -1.76 -5.20
N VAL A 87 -17.56 -1.85 -6.17
CA VAL A 87 -18.72 -0.95 -6.30
C VAL A 87 -19.90 -1.78 -6.77
N LYS A 88 -21.06 -1.66 -6.09
CA LYS A 88 -22.29 -2.41 -6.43
C LYS A 88 -22.07 -3.93 -6.60
N GLY A 89 -21.20 -4.51 -5.76
CA GLY A 89 -20.92 -5.95 -5.78
C GLY A 89 -20.07 -6.41 -6.96
N VAL A 90 -19.37 -5.51 -7.66
CA VAL A 90 -18.38 -5.84 -8.71
C VAL A 90 -17.04 -5.26 -8.30
N CYS A 91 -15.98 -6.08 -8.33
CA CYS A 91 -14.60 -5.65 -8.13
C CYS A 91 -13.98 -5.26 -9.47
N TYR A 92 -13.48 -4.03 -9.57
CA TYR A 92 -12.85 -3.48 -10.75
C TYR A 92 -11.36 -3.30 -10.50
N VAL A 93 -10.55 -4.01 -11.27
CA VAL A 93 -9.12 -4.16 -11.07
C VAL A 93 -8.35 -3.52 -12.24
N PRO A 94 -7.49 -2.52 -11.98
CA PRO A 94 -6.57 -1.99 -12.98
C PRO A 94 -5.38 -2.95 -13.20
N TRP A 95 -5.13 -3.35 -14.44
CA TRP A 95 -4.02 -4.24 -14.80
C TRP A 95 -3.58 -4.06 -16.26
N TYR A 96 -2.28 -3.86 -16.49
CA TYR A 96 -1.65 -3.70 -17.82
C TYR A 96 -2.44 -2.81 -18.80
N GLY A 97 -2.80 -1.61 -18.37
CA GLY A 97 -3.47 -0.59 -19.20
C GLY A 97 -4.99 -0.74 -19.29
N ARG A 98 -5.58 -1.76 -18.68
CA ARG A 98 -7.03 -2.06 -18.74
C ARG A 98 -7.66 -2.15 -17.35
N GLU A 99 -8.97 -2.01 -17.31
CA GLU A 99 -9.79 -2.30 -16.13
C GLU A 99 -10.57 -3.60 -16.36
N TYR A 100 -10.45 -4.53 -15.41
CA TYR A 100 -11.14 -5.83 -15.44
C TYR A 100 -12.22 -5.87 -14.37
N ALA A 101 -13.39 -6.40 -14.72
CA ALA A 101 -14.53 -6.50 -13.82
C ALA A 101 -14.73 -7.96 -13.35
N HIS A 102 -14.83 -8.14 -12.03
CA HIS A 102 -15.02 -9.42 -11.37
C HIS A 102 -16.30 -9.37 -10.55
N SER A 103 -17.34 -10.07 -11.00
CA SER A 103 -18.68 -10.06 -10.39
C SER A 103 -19.03 -11.35 -9.65
N SER A 104 -18.26 -12.44 -9.81
CA SER A 104 -18.58 -13.72 -9.19
C SER A 104 -17.91 -13.88 -7.83
N ASN A 105 -16.58 -13.90 -7.80
CA ASN A 105 -15.78 -14.10 -6.60
C ASN A 105 -14.61 -13.10 -6.59
N PHE A 106 -14.50 -12.36 -5.49
CA PHE A 106 -13.36 -11.49 -5.18
C PHE A 106 -13.26 -11.35 -3.66
N GLN A 107 -12.18 -10.74 -3.16
CA GLN A 107 -12.03 -10.48 -1.74
C GLN A 107 -12.20 -9.00 -1.45
N VAL A 108 -12.76 -8.68 -0.29
CA VAL A 108 -12.93 -7.31 0.23
C VAL A 108 -12.08 -7.16 1.48
N LEU A 109 -11.36 -6.05 1.57
CA LEU A 109 -10.58 -5.73 2.75
C LEU A 109 -11.49 -5.35 3.90
N THR A 110 -11.27 -5.92 5.07
CA THR A 110 -12.03 -5.64 6.28
C THR A 110 -11.08 -5.26 7.42
N MET A 111 -11.38 -4.18 8.12
CA MET A 111 -10.59 -3.68 9.26
C MET A 111 -11.50 -2.93 10.23
N ASP A 112 -11.21 -2.99 11.54
CA ASP A 112 -11.88 -2.07 12.47
C ASP A 112 -11.67 -0.60 12.03
N PRO A 113 -12.72 0.24 11.99
CA PRO A 113 -12.60 1.63 11.55
C PRO A 113 -11.63 2.49 12.38
N ASN A 114 -11.27 2.07 13.60
CA ASN A 114 -10.25 2.74 14.42
C ASN A 114 -8.81 2.29 14.10
N ASN A 115 -8.66 1.23 13.29
CA ASN A 115 -7.38 0.59 13.00
C ASN A 115 -6.84 0.92 11.61
N TYR A 116 -7.41 1.91 10.92
CA TYR A 116 -6.83 2.42 9.69
C TYR A 116 -7.05 3.92 9.48
N GLU A 117 -6.20 4.51 8.64
CA GLU A 117 -6.33 5.90 8.21
C GLU A 117 -5.87 6.08 6.76
N TRP A 118 -6.50 7.02 6.06
CA TRP A 118 -6.08 7.47 4.74
C TRP A 118 -5.20 8.71 4.87
N ARG A 119 -4.08 8.75 4.14
CA ARG A 119 -3.16 9.88 4.17
C ARG A 119 -2.69 10.30 2.81
N VAL A 120 -2.72 11.60 2.54
CA VAL A 120 -2.07 12.16 1.36
C VAL A 120 -0.56 11.95 1.48
N GLU A 121 0.03 11.27 0.50
CA GLU A 121 1.47 11.03 0.44
C GLU A 121 2.03 11.68 -0.82
N THR A 122 2.97 12.61 -0.63
CA THR A 122 3.63 13.36 -1.72
C THR A 122 5.05 12.92 -1.97
N LEU A 123 5.65 12.24 -0.99
CA LEU A 123 7.01 11.73 -1.06
C LEU A 123 6.98 10.31 -1.58
N ARG A 124 8.04 9.94 -2.31
CA ARG A 124 8.24 8.59 -2.78
C ARG A 124 8.23 7.65 -1.56
N ILE A 125 7.24 6.77 -1.52
CA ILE A 125 7.28 5.56 -0.68
C ILE A 125 8.26 4.64 -1.40
N ASP A 126 9.55 4.85 -1.14
CA ASP A 126 10.60 4.15 -1.87
C ASP A 126 10.62 2.71 -1.37
N ILE A 127 10.30 1.78 -2.28
CA ILE A 127 10.32 0.34 -2.03
C ILE A 127 11.73 -0.10 -1.56
N ASP A 128 12.76 0.73 -1.79
CA ASP A 128 14.16 0.50 -1.44
C ASP A 128 14.74 1.44 -0.35
N GLY A 129 13.99 2.32 0.31
CA GLY A 129 14.64 3.19 1.30
C GLY A 129 13.82 4.19 2.13
N ASN A 130 14.09 4.14 3.44
CA ASN A 130 14.26 5.27 4.36
C ASN A 130 13.04 5.96 4.99
N ILE A 131 11.79 5.54 4.75
CA ILE A 131 10.67 6.07 5.53
C ILE A 131 10.21 5.03 6.57
N LYS A 132 10.88 5.02 7.73
CA LYS A 132 10.31 4.40 8.94
C LYS A 132 9.26 5.33 9.54
N ARG A 133 8.03 4.85 9.68
CA ARG A 133 7.00 5.49 10.50
C ARG A 133 6.60 4.51 11.60
N PRO A 134 7.17 4.65 12.81
CA PRO A 134 6.82 3.77 13.93
C PRO A 134 5.30 3.71 14.14
N GLY A 135 4.75 2.50 14.25
CA GLY A 135 3.33 2.26 14.50
C GLY A 135 2.40 2.46 13.30
N LYS A 136 2.92 2.61 12.07
CA LYS A 136 2.11 2.76 10.85
C LYS A 136 2.58 1.83 9.76
N TYR A 137 1.67 0.97 9.34
CA TYR A 137 1.98 -0.14 8.46
C TYR A 137 1.24 0.05 7.13
N LEU A 138 1.96 0.02 6.01
CA LEU A 138 1.32 0.02 4.70
C LEU A 138 0.50 -1.26 4.52
N VAL A 139 -0.72 -1.15 4.02
CA VAL A 139 -1.56 -2.33 3.75
C VAL A 139 -1.13 -2.95 2.44
N LYS A 140 -0.45 -4.09 2.52
CA LYS A 140 0.04 -4.83 1.35
C LYS A 140 -1.11 -5.59 0.68
N GLY A 141 -1.23 -5.44 -0.63
CA GLY A 141 -2.23 -6.13 -1.43
C GLY A 141 -1.70 -7.38 -2.11
N SER A 142 -0.76 -7.17 -3.05
CA SER A 142 -0.15 -8.22 -3.87
C SER A 142 1.28 -7.89 -4.25
N GLN A 143 1.82 -8.66 -5.20
CA GLN A 143 3.10 -8.44 -5.81
C GLN A 143 2.92 -8.42 -7.33
N GLU A 144 3.36 -7.34 -7.97
CA GLU A 144 3.39 -7.18 -9.42
C GLU A 144 4.84 -7.25 -9.92
N GLY A 145 5.20 -8.41 -10.47
CA GLY A 145 6.59 -8.72 -10.80
C GLY A 145 7.45 -8.74 -9.54
N SER A 146 8.46 -7.86 -9.47
CA SER A 146 9.33 -7.72 -8.30
C SER A 146 8.83 -6.69 -7.28
N TYR A 147 7.73 -5.99 -7.54
CA TYR A 147 7.28 -4.87 -6.72
C TYR A 147 6.09 -5.25 -5.85
N PRO A 148 6.15 -5.03 -4.52
CA PRO A 148 4.96 -5.09 -3.69
C PRO A 148 3.98 -3.98 -4.10
N THR A 149 2.69 -4.26 -4.02
CA THR A 149 1.61 -3.29 -4.22
C THR A 149 0.96 -2.97 -2.89
N TYR A 150 0.56 -1.71 -2.72
CA TYR A 150 -0.14 -1.23 -1.53
C TYR A 150 -1.48 -0.60 -1.90
N VAL A 151 -2.39 -0.49 -0.93
CA VAL A 151 -3.68 0.15 -1.16
C VAL A 151 -3.52 1.66 -1.26
N CYS A 152 -4.05 2.24 -2.35
CA CYS A 152 -4.15 3.67 -2.53
C CYS A 152 -5.53 4.10 -3.02
N GLY A 153 -5.80 5.38 -2.84
CA GLY A 153 -6.99 6.07 -3.29
C GLY A 153 -6.63 7.38 -3.98
N VAL A 154 -7.45 7.81 -4.92
CA VAL A 154 -7.33 9.08 -5.62
C VAL A 154 -8.70 9.72 -5.83
N ARG A 155 -8.70 11.05 -5.89
CA ARG A 155 -9.77 11.81 -6.53
C ARG A 155 -9.39 12.07 -7.98
N ASP A 156 -10.12 11.47 -8.92
CA ASP A 156 -9.81 11.58 -10.35
C ASP A 156 -10.13 12.98 -10.94
N GLY A 157 -9.82 13.18 -12.23
CA GLY A 157 -10.07 14.45 -12.93
C GLY A 157 -11.55 14.88 -12.98
N HIS A 158 -12.47 13.97 -12.66
CA HIS A 158 -13.91 14.21 -12.58
C HIS A 158 -14.41 14.32 -11.13
N ASN A 159 -13.49 14.46 -10.17
CA ASN A 159 -13.77 14.46 -8.73
C ASN A 159 -14.38 13.15 -8.21
N ILE A 160 -14.19 12.04 -8.93
CA ILE A 160 -14.69 10.74 -8.50
C ILE A 160 -13.60 10.04 -7.69
N PHE A 161 -13.99 9.49 -6.54
CA PHE A 161 -13.09 8.71 -5.70
C PHE A 161 -12.87 7.33 -6.31
N ARG A 162 -11.60 6.95 -6.41
CA ARG A 162 -11.15 5.68 -6.99
C ARG A 162 -10.13 5.07 -6.05
N THR A 163 -10.15 3.75 -5.93
CA THR A 163 -9.11 3.00 -5.25
C THR A 163 -8.38 2.12 -6.23
N GLY A 164 -7.17 1.73 -5.86
CA GLY A 164 -6.37 0.80 -6.65
C GLY A 164 -5.07 0.49 -5.96
N LYS A 165 -4.00 0.41 -6.76
CA LYS A 165 -2.70 -0.11 -6.34
C LYS A 165 -1.63 0.95 -6.42
N LEU A 166 -0.90 1.11 -5.33
CA LEU A 166 0.33 1.88 -5.29
C LEU A 166 1.48 0.96 -5.68
N VAL A 167 2.15 1.30 -6.79
CA VAL A 167 3.37 0.62 -7.23
C VAL A 167 4.31 1.64 -7.86
N ASN A 168 5.58 1.58 -7.47
CA ASN A 168 6.64 2.45 -7.98
C ASN A 168 6.30 3.97 -7.90
N GLY A 169 5.66 4.41 -6.82
CA GLY A 169 5.30 5.82 -6.61
C GLY A 169 4.07 6.30 -7.39
N HIS A 170 3.36 5.42 -8.08
CA HIS A 170 2.12 5.71 -8.79
C HIS A 170 0.95 4.96 -8.17
N CYS A 171 -0.16 5.66 -7.93
CA CYS A 171 -1.43 5.02 -7.63
C CYS A 171 -2.17 4.75 -8.95
N TRP A 172 -2.24 3.48 -9.34
CA TRP A 172 -2.94 3.01 -10.53
C TRP A 172 -4.37 2.64 -10.18
N TYR A 173 -5.34 3.10 -10.96
CA TYR A 173 -6.77 2.92 -10.73
C TYR A 173 -7.52 2.67 -12.05
N GLY A 174 -8.65 1.98 -11.96
CA GLY A 174 -9.52 1.71 -13.11
C GLY A 174 -10.60 2.79 -13.27
N ALA A 175 -10.79 3.27 -14.51
CA ALA A 175 -11.94 4.08 -14.89
C ALA A 175 -12.28 3.93 -16.39
N GLY A 176 -13.54 3.61 -16.69
CA GLY A 176 -14.06 3.55 -18.06
C GLY A 176 -13.42 2.46 -18.90
N GLY A 177 -13.09 1.30 -18.30
CA GLY A 177 -12.44 0.19 -19.01
C GLY A 177 -10.93 0.36 -19.20
N ARG A 178 -10.33 1.44 -18.68
CA ARG A 178 -8.89 1.74 -18.78
C ARG A 178 -8.24 1.88 -17.42
N GLU A 179 -6.96 1.59 -17.37
CA GLU A 179 -6.10 1.89 -16.23
C GLU A 179 -5.50 3.29 -16.39
N TRP A 180 -5.59 4.07 -15.31
CA TRP A 180 -5.06 5.42 -15.18
C TRP A 180 -4.15 5.48 -13.95
N ASN A 181 -3.36 6.54 -13.80
CA ASN A 181 -2.59 6.74 -12.57
C ASN A 181 -2.40 8.20 -12.20
N TYR A 182 -2.09 8.42 -10.92
CA TYR A 182 -1.48 9.63 -10.42
C TYR A 182 -0.17 9.30 -9.72
N HIS A 183 0.86 10.10 -9.94
CA HIS A 183 2.10 10.03 -9.18
C HIS A 183 1.91 10.65 -7.78
N LEU A 184 2.59 10.15 -6.75
CA LEU A 184 2.52 10.66 -5.37
C LEU A 184 2.73 12.18 -5.31
N SER A 185 3.72 12.70 -6.06
CA SER A 185 4.03 14.15 -6.09
C SER A 185 2.90 15.05 -6.60
N SER A 186 1.81 14.48 -7.15
CA SER A 186 0.63 15.25 -7.53
C SER A 186 -0.16 15.81 -6.34
N GLY A 187 0.05 15.27 -5.13
CA GLY A 187 -0.76 15.60 -3.95
C GLY A 187 -2.20 15.11 -4.02
N ARG A 188 -2.50 14.21 -4.97
CA ARG A 188 -3.85 13.62 -5.18
C ARG A 188 -3.96 12.18 -4.71
N VAL A 189 -2.84 11.58 -4.30
CA VAL A 189 -2.77 10.18 -3.89
C VAL A 189 -2.87 10.10 -2.39
N GLU A 190 -3.86 9.35 -1.93
CA GLU A 190 -3.98 8.92 -0.55
C GLU A 190 -3.55 7.45 -0.43
N VAL A 191 -2.87 7.11 0.64
CA VAL A 191 -2.38 5.76 0.94
C VAL A 191 -3.05 5.29 2.22
N LEU A 192 -3.48 4.02 2.21
CA LEU A 192 -4.09 3.40 3.36
C LEU A 192 -3.01 2.88 4.31
N TYR A 193 -3.06 3.34 5.56
CA TYR A 193 -2.22 2.86 6.64
C TYR A 193 -3.05 2.08 7.64
N TYR A 194 -2.51 0.95 8.09
CA TYR A 194 -3.00 0.21 9.24
C TYR A 194 -2.36 0.77 10.52
N THR A 195 -3.19 1.04 11.53
CA THR A 195 -2.82 1.69 12.81
C THR A 195 -3.08 0.82 14.03
N GLY A 196 -3.72 -0.34 13.89
CA GLY A 196 -4.13 -1.20 15.01
C GLY A 196 -3.00 -1.95 15.73
N TYR A 197 -1.75 -1.85 15.27
CA TYR A 197 -0.62 -2.53 15.93
C TYR A 197 -0.13 -1.71 17.14
N HIS A 198 -0.72 -1.97 18.30
CA HIS A 198 -0.10 -1.63 19.58
C HIS A 198 0.80 -2.79 20.00
N ALA A 199 2.09 -2.74 19.63
CA ALA A 199 3.10 -3.51 20.34
C ALA A 199 3.12 -3.03 21.79
N GLY A 200 2.55 -3.82 22.69
CA GLY A 200 2.88 -3.76 24.12
C GLY A 200 4.29 -4.28 24.37
#